data_AF-A0A1V4Z205-F1
#
_entry.id   AF-A0A1V4Z205-F1
#
_cell.length_a   1.000
_cell.length_b   1.000
_cell.length_c   1.000
_cell.angle_alpha   90.00
_cell.angle_beta   90.00
_cell.angle_gamma   90.00
#
_symmetry.space_group_name_H-M   'P 1'
#
loop_
_entity.id
_entity.type
_entity.pdbx_description
1 polymer ?
#
loop_
_entity_poly.entity_id
_entity_poly.type
_entity_poly.pdbx_seq_one_letter_code
_entity_poly.pdbx_strand_id
1 'polypeptide(L)'
;MAKAKKVKTAEPKDNAVLGHLASYITELFINEDVNAFVEADLLQDLLVYRLDGIAKPVMEHTIYKMGEELKKSGKIDLKKRVGGINQQKRIMFRTEDQYNAMISLFFEAVEDRPELVDFIDDETSFENFMIYCINDFREQWERFVSDIVQEKLGLERKFGLYANRNRADPAWDKVPTYADYVDERIGAMTTPPA
;
A
#
# COMPACT_ATOMS: atom_id res chain seq x y z
N MET A 1 44.11 -11.53 4.80
CA MET A 1 42.74 -11.79 5.30
C MET A 1 42.05 -10.45 5.55
N ALA A 2 41.27 -9.97 4.57
CA ALA A 2 40.50 -8.74 4.72
C ALA A 2 39.20 -9.06 5.48
N LYS A 3 38.97 -8.39 6.60
CA LYS A 3 37.73 -8.50 7.37
C LYS A 3 36.60 -7.87 6.55
N ALA A 4 35.63 -8.68 6.16
CA ALA A 4 34.39 -8.20 5.57
C ALA A 4 33.70 -7.27 6.58
N LYS A 5 33.49 -6.01 6.18
CA LYS A 5 32.73 -5.02 6.93
C LYS A 5 31.29 -5.52 6.97
N LYS A 6 30.82 -5.94 8.15
CA LYS A 6 29.39 -6.17 8.38
C LYS A 6 28.68 -4.85 8.08
N VAL A 7 27.86 -4.84 7.02
CA VAL A 7 26.84 -3.81 6.82
C VAL A 7 25.95 -3.90 8.05
N LYS A 8 25.95 -2.85 8.89
CA LYS A 8 24.92 -2.70 9.91
C LYS A 8 23.61 -2.47 9.16
N THR A 9 22.81 -3.50 8.98
CA THR A 9 21.36 -3.31 8.82
C THR A 9 20.93 -2.48 10.03
N ALA A 10 20.44 -1.27 9.77
CA ALA A 10 19.88 -0.44 10.82
C ALA A 10 18.78 -1.25 11.52
N GLU A 11 18.78 -1.25 12.86
CA GLU A 11 17.64 -1.77 13.61
C GLU A 11 16.38 -1.08 13.08
N PRO A 12 15.28 -1.80 12.78
CA PRO A 12 14.06 -1.16 12.34
C PRO A 12 13.68 -0.15 13.43
N LYS A 13 13.58 1.14 13.06
CA LYS A 13 12.90 2.10 13.92
C LYS A 13 11.48 1.55 14.06
N ASP A 14 11.11 1.18 15.28
CA ASP A 14 9.76 0.73 15.59
C ASP A 14 8.81 1.90 15.32
N ASN A 15 8.25 1.93 14.11
CA ASN A 15 7.28 2.93 13.67
C ASN A 15 5.93 2.22 13.53
N ALA A 16 5.07 2.41 14.53
CA ALA A 16 3.76 1.78 14.59
C ALA A 16 2.90 2.08 13.34
N VAL A 17 2.99 3.30 12.79
CA VAL A 17 2.26 3.69 11.57
C VAL A 17 2.66 2.80 10.39
N LEU A 18 3.97 2.65 10.16
CA LEU A 18 4.49 1.81 9.08
C LEU A 18 4.22 0.33 9.34
N GLY A 19 4.28 -0.11 10.60
CA GLY A 19 3.93 -1.47 11.00
C GLY A 19 2.48 -1.83 10.67
N HIS A 20 1.54 -0.94 11.01
CA HIS A 20 0.12 -1.14 10.70
C HIS A 20 -0.17 -1.04 9.20
N LEU A 21 0.52 -0.17 8.46
CA LEU A 21 0.41 -0.11 7.00
C LEU A 21 0.96 -1.39 6.32
N ALA A 22 2.12 -1.88 6.76
CA ALA A 22 2.69 -3.14 6.28
C ALA A 22 1.75 -4.31 6.58
N SER A 23 1.14 -4.34 7.77
CA SER A 23 0.17 -5.36 8.16
C SER A 23 -1.05 -5.35 7.25
N TYR A 24 -1.60 -4.17 6.96
CA TYR A 24 -2.70 -4.01 6.03
C TYR A 24 -2.38 -4.60 4.65
N ILE A 25 -1.22 -4.27 4.08
CA ILE A 25 -0.80 -4.76 2.74
C ILE A 25 -0.59 -6.28 2.76
N THR A 26 0.05 -6.82 3.80
CA THR A 26 0.26 -8.28 3.95
C THR A 26 -1.07 -9.03 4.03
N GLU A 27 -2.06 -8.48 4.74
CA GLU A 27 -3.40 -9.06 4.81
C GLU A 27 -4.12 -9.05 3.46
N LEU A 28 -3.92 -8.02 2.63
CA LEU A 28 -4.44 -8.01 1.26
C LEU A 28 -3.87 -9.17 0.44
N PHE A 29 -2.56 -9.42 0.53
CA PHE A 29 -1.94 -10.57 -0.16
C PHE A 29 -2.57 -11.90 0.26
N ILE A 30 -2.81 -12.10 1.56
CA ILE A 30 -3.42 -13.33 2.09
C ILE A 30 -4.87 -13.50 1.65
N ASN A 31 -5.63 -12.39 1.57
CA ASN A 31 -7.02 -12.44 1.12
C ASN A 31 -7.12 -12.81 -0.38
N GLU A 32 -6.17 -12.36 -1.20
CA GLU A 32 -6.12 -12.65 -2.63
C GLU A 32 -5.50 -14.03 -2.94
N ASP A 33 -4.51 -14.49 -2.15
CA ASP A 33 -3.97 -15.84 -2.22
C ASP A 33 -3.51 -16.34 -0.83
N VAL A 34 -4.16 -17.38 -0.33
CA VAL A 34 -3.87 -18.00 0.98
C VAL A 34 -2.40 -18.46 1.09
N ASN A 35 -1.73 -18.77 -0.02
CA ASN A 35 -0.31 -19.11 0.00
C ASN A 35 0.61 -18.00 0.49
N ALA A 36 0.16 -16.73 0.41
CA ALA A 36 0.91 -15.62 0.97
C ALA A 36 1.07 -15.74 2.49
N PHE A 37 0.24 -16.54 3.17
CA PHE A 37 0.38 -16.81 4.61
C PHE A 37 1.74 -17.41 4.96
N VAL A 38 2.31 -18.24 4.09
CA VAL A 38 3.64 -18.86 4.29
C VAL A 38 4.78 -17.84 4.14
N GLU A 39 4.51 -16.73 3.45
CA GLU A 39 5.47 -15.66 3.17
C GLU A 39 5.16 -14.39 4.00
N ALA A 40 4.17 -14.43 4.90
CA ALA A 40 3.61 -13.24 5.55
C ALA A 40 4.64 -12.50 6.42
N ASP A 41 5.43 -13.22 7.21
CA ASP A 41 6.46 -12.60 8.06
C ASP A 41 7.53 -11.89 7.20
N LEU A 42 7.96 -12.54 6.12
CA LEU A 42 8.93 -11.97 5.18
C LEU A 42 8.37 -10.73 4.47
N LEU A 43 7.10 -10.78 4.06
CA LEU A 43 6.41 -9.64 3.46
C LEU A 43 6.32 -8.47 4.44
N GLN A 44 5.91 -8.74 5.68
CA GLN A 44 5.80 -7.75 6.73
C GLN A 44 7.14 -7.04 6.96
N ASP A 45 8.22 -7.80 7.16
CA ASP A 45 9.55 -7.25 7.41
C ASP A 45 10.06 -6.41 6.24
N LEU A 46 9.89 -6.91 5.00
CA LEU A 46 10.28 -6.19 3.80
C LEU A 46 9.50 -4.88 3.65
N LEU A 47 8.19 -4.92 3.87
CA LEU A 47 7.32 -3.75 3.77
C LEU A 47 7.68 -2.71 4.83
N VAL A 48 7.89 -3.09 6.08
CA VAL A 48 8.32 -2.15 7.14
C VAL A 48 9.60 -1.43 6.75
N TYR A 49 10.57 -2.13 6.16
CA TYR A 49 11.81 -1.53 5.69
C TYR A 49 11.61 -0.61 4.48
N ARG A 50 10.76 -0.98 3.52
CA ARG A 50 10.56 -0.23 2.27
C ARG A 50 9.61 0.96 2.42
N LEU A 51 8.60 0.86 3.28
CA LEU A 51 7.54 1.86 3.42
C LEU A 51 8.05 3.19 3.99
N ASP A 52 9.11 3.20 4.81
CA ASP A 52 9.69 4.42 5.39
C ASP A 52 10.05 5.48 4.32
N GLY A 53 10.55 5.04 3.17
CA GLY A 53 10.89 5.93 2.06
C GLY A 53 9.78 6.17 1.03
N ILE A 54 8.60 5.54 1.19
CA ILE A 54 7.59 5.43 0.12
C ILE A 54 6.22 5.90 0.57
N ALA A 55 5.78 5.53 1.77
CA ALA A 55 4.42 5.75 2.23
C ALA A 55 4.04 7.25 2.22
N LYS A 56 4.89 8.09 2.80
CA LYS A 56 4.64 9.54 2.86
C LYS A 56 4.68 10.20 1.48
N PRO A 57 5.70 9.99 0.61
CA PRO A 57 5.68 10.50 -0.76
C PRO A 57 4.44 10.10 -1.58
N VAL A 58 3.98 8.84 -1.45
CA VAL A 58 2.78 8.37 -2.15
C VAL A 58 1.52 9.07 -1.60
N MET A 59 1.45 9.30 -0.29
CA MET A 59 0.37 10.06 0.33
C MET A 59 0.37 11.52 -0.14
N GLU A 60 1.51 12.21 -0.12
CA GLU A 60 1.64 13.57 -0.66
C GLU A 60 1.19 13.66 -2.12
N HIS A 61 1.60 12.70 -2.95
CA HIS A 61 1.17 12.63 -4.34
C HIS A 61 -0.35 12.47 -4.46
N THR A 62 -0.92 11.61 -3.61
CA THR A 62 -2.37 11.39 -3.56
C THR A 62 -3.09 12.68 -3.19
N ILE A 63 -2.64 13.37 -2.14
CA ILE A 63 -3.19 14.66 -1.70
C ILE A 63 -3.13 15.68 -2.85
N TYR A 64 -1.97 15.83 -3.50
CA TYR A 64 -1.80 16.75 -4.61
C TYR A 64 -2.79 16.45 -5.76
N LYS A 65 -2.83 15.20 -6.21
CA LYS A 65 -3.71 14.75 -7.31
C LYS A 65 -5.18 15.00 -6.97
N MET A 66 -5.61 14.63 -5.77
CA MET A 66 -6.98 14.81 -5.32
C MET A 66 -7.32 16.31 -5.15
N GLY A 67 -6.36 17.12 -4.69
CA GLY A 67 -6.52 18.57 -4.54
C GLY A 67 -6.72 19.26 -5.89
N GLU A 68 -5.96 18.87 -6.90
CA GLU A 68 -6.14 19.35 -8.28
C GLU A 68 -7.48 18.92 -8.88
N GLU A 69 -7.94 17.69 -8.62
CA GLU A 69 -9.28 17.24 -9.02
C GLU A 69 -10.38 18.07 -8.35
N LEU A 70 -10.22 18.38 -7.06
CA LEU A 70 -11.18 19.18 -6.31
C LEU A 70 -11.25 20.62 -6.82
N LYS A 71 -10.09 21.28 -7.02
CA LYS A 71 -10.03 22.63 -7.60
C LYS A 71 -10.73 22.71 -8.97
N LYS A 72 -10.60 21.67 -9.80
CA LYS A 72 -11.24 21.61 -11.14
C LYS A 72 -12.74 21.35 -11.07
N SER A 73 -13.19 20.48 -10.17
CA SER A 73 -14.59 20.05 -10.08
C SER A 73 -15.47 20.96 -9.22
N GLY A 74 -14.86 21.74 -8.32
CA GLY A 74 -15.54 22.67 -7.41
C GLY A 74 -16.45 22.02 -6.37
N LYS A 75 -16.62 20.69 -6.42
CA LYS A 75 -17.40 19.89 -5.47
C LYS A 75 -16.80 18.48 -5.38
N ILE A 76 -16.54 18.03 -4.16
CA ILE A 76 -16.33 16.60 -3.89
C ILE A 76 -17.71 15.94 -3.87
N ASP A 77 -18.12 15.29 -4.96
CA ASP A 77 -19.29 14.41 -4.91
C ASP A 77 -18.89 13.09 -4.25
N LEU A 78 -18.79 13.11 -2.92
CA LEU A 78 -18.59 11.92 -2.11
C LEU A 78 -19.62 10.87 -2.51
N LYS A 79 -20.88 11.21 -2.73
CA LYS A 79 -21.90 10.23 -3.12
C LYS A 79 -21.75 9.66 -4.54
N LYS A 80 -20.86 10.12 -5.41
CA LYS A 80 -20.62 9.45 -6.71
C LYS A 80 -19.42 8.51 -6.68
N ARG A 81 -18.34 8.84 -5.98
CA ARG A 81 -17.19 7.95 -5.82
C ARG A 81 -17.31 7.06 -4.57
N VAL A 82 -17.85 7.61 -3.48
CA VAL A 82 -18.27 6.92 -2.26
C VAL A 82 -19.72 6.40 -2.35
N GLY A 83 -20.57 6.77 -3.32
CA GLY A 83 -21.93 6.19 -3.41
C GLY A 83 -22.05 4.84 -4.13
N GLY A 84 -20.94 4.12 -4.30
CA GLY A 84 -20.92 2.66 -4.33
C GLY A 84 -20.30 2.04 -3.07
N ILE A 85 -19.87 2.87 -2.13
CA ILE A 85 -19.34 2.51 -0.82
C ILE A 85 -20.54 2.58 0.12
N ASN A 86 -21.37 1.52 0.09
CA ASN A 86 -22.24 1.22 1.23
C ASN A 86 -21.39 1.31 2.51
N GLN A 87 -22.02 1.56 3.67
CA GLN A 87 -21.36 1.46 4.99
C GLN A 87 -20.44 0.22 5.11
N GLN A 88 -20.70 -0.84 4.33
CA GLN A 88 -19.83 -2.00 4.07
C GLN A 88 -18.39 -1.77 3.57
N LYS A 89 -18.02 -0.64 2.95
CA LYS A 89 -16.62 -0.39 2.50
C LYS A 89 -15.81 0.48 3.47
N ARG A 90 -16.47 1.20 4.39
CA ARG A 90 -15.86 1.67 5.65
C ARG A 90 -15.44 0.47 6.54
N ILE A 91 -15.94 -0.74 6.25
CA ILE A 91 -15.71 -2.00 6.99
C ILE A 91 -14.49 -2.81 6.49
N MET A 92 -13.64 -2.29 5.59
CA MET A 92 -12.50 -3.07 5.07
C MET A 92 -11.14 -2.84 5.74
N PHE A 93 -11.01 -1.89 6.68
CA PHE A 93 -9.88 -1.94 7.60
C PHE A 93 -10.20 -2.98 8.66
N ARG A 94 -9.35 -4.00 8.82
CA ARG A 94 -9.59 -5.06 9.80
C ARG A 94 -9.47 -4.54 11.22
N THR A 95 -8.65 -3.50 11.42
CA THR A 95 -8.43 -2.87 12.71
C THR A 95 -8.54 -1.35 12.61
N GLU A 96 -8.96 -0.73 13.70
CA GLU A 96 -8.98 0.72 13.83
C GLU A 96 -7.57 1.31 13.69
N ASP A 97 -6.56 0.59 14.16
CA ASP A 97 -5.15 1.00 14.10
C ASP A 97 -4.63 1.14 12.66
N GLN A 98 -5.05 0.26 11.73
CA GLN A 98 -4.70 0.39 10.31
C GLN A 98 -5.27 1.66 9.68
N TYR A 99 -6.53 1.98 10.01
CA TYR A 99 -7.16 3.19 9.52
C TYR A 99 -6.51 4.44 10.13
N ASN A 100 -6.25 4.41 11.43
CA ASN A 100 -5.57 5.49 12.15
C ASN A 100 -4.16 5.71 11.62
N ALA A 101 -3.43 4.66 11.25
CA ALA A 101 -2.12 4.79 10.60
C ALA A 101 -2.19 5.57 9.28
N MET A 102 -3.21 5.32 8.44
CA MET A 102 -3.39 6.08 7.21
C MET A 102 -3.80 7.54 7.47
N ILE A 103 -4.60 7.80 8.51
CA ILE A 103 -4.91 9.16 8.96
C ILE A 103 -3.64 9.88 9.43
N SER A 104 -2.84 9.24 10.29
CA SER A 104 -1.59 9.80 10.77
C SER A 104 -0.65 10.15 9.62
N LEU A 105 -0.53 9.24 8.64
CA LEU A 105 0.28 9.49 7.44
C LEU A 105 -0.24 10.67 6.60
N PHE A 106 -1.56 10.83 6.49
CA PHE A 106 -2.16 11.99 5.83
C PHE A 106 -1.80 13.29 6.55
N PHE A 107 -1.94 13.35 7.88
CA PHE A 107 -1.59 14.55 8.63
C PHE A 107 -0.10 14.86 8.57
N GLU A 108 0.78 13.86 8.67
CA GLU A 108 2.22 14.06 8.49
C GLU A 108 2.57 14.66 7.12
N ALA A 109 1.85 14.26 6.06
CA ALA A 109 2.03 14.82 4.72
C ALA A 109 1.51 16.26 4.61
N VAL A 110 0.38 16.58 5.25
CA VAL A 110 -0.19 17.93 5.28
C VAL A 110 0.66 18.88 6.13
N GLU A 111 1.18 18.43 7.27
CA GLU A 111 2.04 19.24 8.14
C GLU A 111 3.34 19.67 7.45
N ASP A 112 3.92 18.78 6.64
CA ASP A 112 5.10 19.12 5.83
C ASP A 112 4.78 20.06 4.67
N ARG A 113 3.56 19.97 4.13
CA ARG A 113 3.12 20.68 2.92
C ARG A 113 1.70 21.25 3.05
N PRO A 114 1.49 22.24 3.94
CA PRO A 114 0.16 22.80 4.19
C PRO A 114 -0.46 23.44 2.95
N GLU A 115 0.37 23.90 2.00
CA GLU A 115 -0.07 24.48 0.73
C GLU A 115 -0.92 23.53 -0.11
N LEU A 116 -0.86 22.23 0.15
CA LEU A 116 -1.67 21.21 -0.54
C LEU A 116 -3.15 21.26 -0.15
N VAL A 117 -3.49 21.87 0.99
CA VAL A 117 -4.86 21.90 1.53
C VAL A 117 -5.37 23.32 1.84
N ASP A 118 -4.51 24.33 1.78
CA ASP A 118 -4.83 25.75 2.08
C ASP A 118 -6.08 26.31 1.38
N PHE A 119 -6.49 25.73 0.26
CA PHE A 119 -7.67 26.15 -0.49
C PHE A 119 -9.00 25.64 0.11
N ILE A 120 -8.95 24.80 1.14
CA ILE A 120 -10.09 24.25 1.86
C ILE A 120 -10.26 25.04 3.15
N ASP A 121 -11.35 25.81 3.27
CA ASP A 121 -11.57 26.79 4.32
C ASP A 121 -12.54 26.33 5.43
N ASP A 122 -13.15 25.16 5.27
CA ASP A 122 -14.08 24.60 6.24
C ASP A 122 -13.73 23.17 6.66
N GLU A 123 -14.03 22.85 7.92
CA GLU A 123 -13.73 21.57 8.56
C GLU A 123 -14.41 20.38 7.88
N THR A 124 -15.65 20.55 7.43
CA THR A 124 -16.41 19.47 6.80
C THR A 124 -15.81 19.10 5.44
N SER A 125 -15.44 20.09 4.62
CA SER A 125 -14.76 19.86 3.35
C SER A 125 -13.38 19.25 3.54
N PHE A 126 -12.65 19.66 4.59
CA PHE A 126 -11.35 19.09 4.94
C PHE A 126 -11.46 17.61 5.33
N GLU A 127 -12.38 17.26 6.22
CA GLU A 127 -12.62 15.86 6.61
C GLU A 127 -12.99 14.99 5.39
N ASN A 128 -13.87 15.50 4.53
CA ASN A 128 -14.28 14.81 3.32
C ASN A 128 -13.12 14.61 2.33
N PHE A 129 -12.24 15.61 2.21
CA PHE A 129 -11.05 15.54 1.39
C PHE A 129 -10.03 14.54 1.94
N MET A 130 -9.81 14.51 3.26
CA MET A 130 -8.96 13.52 3.94
C MET A 130 -9.46 12.10 3.67
N ILE A 131 -10.75 11.84 3.88
CA ILE A 131 -11.36 10.52 3.61
C ILE A 131 -11.14 10.11 2.15
N TYR A 132 -11.21 11.08 1.23
CA TYR A 132 -11.01 10.83 -0.19
C TYR A 132 -9.56 10.45 -0.51
N CYS A 133 -8.59 11.17 0.05
CA CYS A 133 -7.17 10.85 -0.10
C CYS A 133 -6.84 9.47 0.48
N ILE A 134 -7.33 9.15 1.68
CA ILE A 134 -7.12 7.84 2.30
C ILE A 134 -7.69 6.71 1.44
N ASN A 135 -8.87 6.91 0.84
CA ASN A 135 -9.46 5.89 -0.03
C ASN A 135 -8.68 5.72 -1.35
N ASP A 136 -8.24 6.80 -2.01
CA ASP A 136 -7.43 6.67 -3.23
C ASP A 136 -6.06 6.04 -2.92
N PHE A 137 -5.42 6.42 -1.80
CA PHE A 137 -4.19 5.80 -1.31
C PHE A 137 -4.37 4.30 -1.04
N ARG A 138 -5.47 3.94 -0.38
CA ARG A 138 -5.84 2.54 -0.13
C ARG A 138 -6.04 1.75 -1.43
N GLU A 139 -6.81 2.29 -2.37
CA GLU A 139 -7.06 1.63 -3.66
C GLU A 139 -5.77 1.39 -4.45
N GLN A 140 -4.77 2.27 -4.33
CA GLN A 140 -3.46 2.05 -4.95
C GLN A 140 -2.77 0.79 -4.39
N TRP A 141 -2.84 0.56 -3.07
CA TRP A 141 -2.32 -0.68 -2.46
C TRP A 141 -3.08 -1.92 -2.88
N GLU A 142 -4.41 -1.85 -2.96
CA GLU A 142 -5.24 -2.97 -3.42
C GLU A 142 -4.89 -3.36 -4.86
N ARG A 143 -4.72 -2.39 -5.76
CA ARG A 143 -4.30 -2.64 -7.14
C ARG A 143 -2.90 -3.22 -7.20
N PHE A 144 -1.96 -2.64 -6.45
CA PHE A 144 -0.58 -3.14 -6.36
C PHE A 144 -0.52 -4.62 -5.97
N VAL A 145 -1.28 -5.01 -4.94
CA VAL A 145 -1.35 -6.40 -4.48
C VAL A 145 -2.02 -7.29 -5.52
N SER A 146 -3.16 -6.87 -6.06
CA SER A 146 -3.92 -7.66 -7.03
C SER A 146 -3.10 -7.95 -8.28
N ASP A 147 -2.38 -6.97 -8.82
CA ASP A 147 -1.54 -7.13 -10.00
C ASP A 147 -0.45 -8.20 -9.77
N ILE A 148 0.24 -8.13 -8.63
CA ILE A 148 1.27 -9.11 -8.26
C ILE A 148 0.68 -10.52 -8.15
N VAL A 149 -0.46 -10.66 -7.46
CA VAL A 149 -1.10 -11.97 -7.28
C VAL A 149 -1.56 -12.55 -8.62
N GLN A 150 -2.20 -11.75 -9.48
CA GLN A 150 -2.66 -12.21 -10.78
C GLN A 150 -1.52 -12.68 -11.68
N GLU A 151 -0.39 -11.97 -11.66
CA GLU A 151 0.80 -12.36 -12.39
C GLU A 151 1.40 -13.68 -11.89
N LYS A 152 1.58 -13.82 -10.57
CA LYS A 152 2.10 -15.05 -9.96
C LYS A 152 1.19 -16.25 -10.29
N LEU A 153 -0.12 -16.10 -10.11
CA LEU A 153 -1.11 -17.13 -10.48
C LEU A 153 -1.10 -17.43 -11.99
N GLY A 154 -0.81 -16.44 -12.83
CA GLY A 154 -0.58 -16.63 -14.27
C GLY A 154 0.61 -17.54 -14.55
N LEU A 155 1.73 -17.34 -13.86
CA LEU A 155 2.93 -18.18 -13.98
C LEU A 155 2.69 -19.59 -13.44
N GLU A 156 2.06 -19.73 -12.27
CA GLU A 156 1.70 -21.04 -11.70
C GLU A 156 0.85 -21.85 -12.68
N ARG A 157 -0.15 -21.22 -13.31
CA ARG A 157 -1.00 -21.85 -14.33
C ARG A 157 -0.18 -22.26 -15.56
N LYS A 158 0.70 -21.38 -16.06
CA LYS A 158 1.57 -21.63 -17.21
C LYS A 158 2.49 -22.84 -17.00
N PHE A 159 2.97 -23.05 -15.77
CA PHE A 159 3.83 -24.17 -15.42
C PHE A 159 3.07 -25.40 -14.87
N GLY A 160 1.74 -25.37 -14.82
CA GLY A 160 0.93 -26.50 -14.35
C GLY A 160 0.96 -26.72 -12.83
N LEU A 161 1.40 -25.74 -12.05
CA LEU A 161 1.62 -25.85 -10.61
C LEU A 161 0.34 -25.67 -9.77
N TYR A 162 -0.76 -25.27 -10.42
CA TYR A 162 -2.05 -24.96 -9.77
C TYR A 162 -2.78 -26.19 -9.24
N ALA A 163 -2.58 -27.37 -9.83
CA ALA A 163 -3.34 -28.59 -9.51
C ALA A 163 -2.76 -29.39 -8.33
N ASN A 164 -1.44 -29.29 -8.11
CA ASN A 164 -0.72 -29.85 -6.97
C ASN A 164 0.42 -28.90 -6.62
N ARG A 165 0.14 -27.94 -5.73
CA ARG A 165 1.09 -26.94 -5.23
C ARG A 165 2.13 -27.57 -4.28
N ASN A 166 2.76 -28.67 -4.69
CA ASN A 166 3.88 -29.27 -3.98
C ASN A 166 5.13 -28.41 -4.24
N ARG A 167 5.58 -27.65 -3.24
CA ARG A 167 6.78 -26.80 -3.34
C ARG A 167 8.08 -27.58 -3.62
N ALA A 168 8.05 -28.92 -3.59
CA ALA A 168 9.18 -29.76 -3.99
C ALA A 168 9.31 -29.95 -5.52
N ASP A 169 8.36 -29.47 -6.32
CA ASP A 169 8.50 -29.46 -7.78
C ASP A 169 9.54 -28.41 -8.22
N PRO A 170 10.62 -28.80 -8.94
CA PRO A 170 11.64 -27.86 -9.44
C PRO A 170 11.11 -26.72 -10.31
N ALA A 171 9.89 -26.83 -10.85
CA ALA A 171 9.25 -25.74 -11.57
C ALA A 171 8.91 -24.53 -10.68
N TRP A 172 8.84 -24.70 -9.35
CA TRP A 172 8.69 -23.59 -8.40
C TRP A 172 9.89 -22.66 -8.37
N ASP A 173 11.08 -23.13 -8.71
CA ASP A 173 12.28 -22.28 -8.83
C ASP A 173 12.13 -21.20 -9.93
N LYS A 174 11.12 -21.33 -10.80
CA LYS A 174 10.80 -20.39 -11.88
C LYS A 174 9.66 -19.43 -11.54
N VAL A 175 9.04 -19.56 -10.37
CA VAL A 175 7.94 -18.69 -9.91
C VAL A 175 8.50 -17.79 -8.79
N PRO A 176 8.63 -16.47 -9.03
CA PRO A 176 9.10 -15.55 -8.00
C PRO A 176 8.19 -15.55 -6.76
N THR A 177 8.78 -15.24 -5.60
CA THR A 177 8.05 -15.03 -4.36
C THR A 177 7.30 -13.69 -4.39
N TYR A 178 6.35 -13.51 -3.47
CA TYR A 178 5.70 -12.19 -3.34
C TYR A 178 6.70 -11.10 -2.94
N ALA A 179 7.68 -11.45 -2.09
CA ALA A 179 8.73 -10.54 -1.67
C ALA A 179 9.58 -10.06 -2.85
N ASP A 180 9.92 -10.93 -3.81
CA ASP A 180 10.67 -10.55 -5.02
C ASP A 180 9.90 -9.49 -5.83
N TYR A 181 8.60 -9.71 -6.05
CA TYR A 181 7.76 -8.74 -6.76
C TYR A 181 7.64 -7.40 -6.02
N VAL A 182 7.51 -7.44 -4.69
CA VAL A 182 7.47 -6.22 -3.87
C VAL A 182 8.77 -5.45 -3.99
N ASP A 183 9.91 -6.14 -3.88
CA ASP A 183 11.23 -5.52 -3.94
C ASP A 183 11.49 -4.82 -5.29
N GLU A 184 11.05 -5.44 -6.38
CA GLU A 184 11.20 -4.90 -7.74
C GLU A 184 10.30 -3.68 -8.01
N ARG A 185 9.12 -3.61 -7.41
CA ARG A 185 8.04 -2.70 -7.88
C ARG A 185 7.67 -1.60 -6.92
N ILE A 186 7.86 -1.79 -5.61
CA ILE A 186 7.40 -0.80 -4.63
C ILE A 186 8.09 0.56 -4.83
N GLY A 187 9.34 0.57 -5.30
CA GLY A 187 10.07 1.79 -5.65
C GLY A 187 9.52 2.55 -6.86
N ALA A 188 8.72 1.92 -7.73
CA ALA A 188 8.10 2.61 -8.85
C ALA A 188 6.91 3.48 -8.41
N MET A 189 6.29 3.19 -7.25
CA MET A 189 5.13 3.90 -6.74
C MET A 189 5.42 5.37 -6.39
N THR A 190 6.68 5.74 -6.19
CA THR A 190 7.10 7.11 -5.88
C THR A 190 7.38 7.96 -7.12
N THR A 191 7.23 7.42 -8.33
CA THR A 191 7.54 8.15 -9.56
C THR A 191 6.34 9.02 -9.96
N PRO A 192 6.47 10.36 -10.02
CA PRO A 192 5.40 11.20 -10.55
C PRO A 192 5.12 10.83 -12.02
N PRO A 193 3.87 10.87 -12.51
CA PRO A 193 3.62 10.77 -13.93
C PRO A 193 4.34 11.93 -14.65
N ALA A 194 5.00 11.59 -15.75
CA ALA A 194 5.71 12.53 -16.63
C ALA A 194 4.78 13.59 -17.25
#